data_AF-A0A534AX11-F1
#
_entry.id   AF-A0A534AX11-F1
#
_cell.length_a   1.000
_cell.length_b   1.000
_cell.length_c   1.000
_cell.angle_alpha   90.00
_cell.angle_beta   90.00
_cell.angle_gamma   90.00
#
_symmetry.space_group_name_H-M   'P 1'
#
loop_
_entity.id
_entity.type
_entity.pdbx_description
1 polymer ?
#
loop_
_entity_poly.entity_id
_entity_poly.type
_entity_poly.pdbx_seq_one_letter_code
_entity_poly.pdbx_strand_id
1 'polypeptide(L)'
;PKFYFFDAGIFRANRPGGPLDSPAKLDGAALEGLVAQHLRAWCDYTAGRHQLHYWQTRSQVEVDFVVYGDSGLYAVEVKSSRQL
;
A
#
# COMPACT_ATOMS: atom_id res chain seq x y z
N PRO A 1 7.48 -6.26 8.26
CA PRO A 1 6.14 -6.14 7.64
C PRO A 1 5.77 -4.67 7.55
N LYS A 2 5.12 -4.21 6.46
CA LYS A 2 4.68 -2.82 6.35
C LYS A 2 3.53 -2.55 7.34
N PHE A 3 3.57 -1.38 7.99
CA PHE A 3 2.50 -0.94 8.88
C PHE A 3 1.69 0.16 8.18
N TYR A 4 0.39 -0.09 8.02
CA TYR A 4 -0.56 0.88 7.48
C TYR A 4 -1.62 1.19 8.51
N PHE A 5 -1.92 2.48 8.67
CA PHE A 5 -3.05 2.93 9.47
C PHE A 5 -4.36 2.48 8.84
N PHE A 6 -5.39 2.36 9.66
CA PHE A 6 -6.74 1.99 9.22
C PHE A 6 -7.38 3.05 8.31
N ASP A 7 -6.92 4.30 8.38
CA ASP A 7 -7.35 5.41 7.52
C ASP A 7 -6.13 6.22 7.01
N ALA A 8 -6.13 6.54 5.71
CA ALA A 8 -5.02 7.23 5.05
C ALA A 8 -4.94 8.72 5.44
N GLY A 9 -6.09 9.34 5.72
CA GLY A 9 -6.17 10.70 6.26
C GLY A 9 -5.61 10.80 7.67
N ILE A 10 -5.87 9.81 8.53
CA ILE A 10 -5.30 9.72 9.88
C ILE A 10 -3.78 9.56 9.82
N PHE A 11 -3.27 8.70 8.93
CA PHE A 11 -1.83 8.63 8.68
C PHE A 11 -1.26 9.99 8.29
N ARG A 12 -1.89 10.67 7.32
CA ARG A 12 -1.43 11.97 6.83
C ARG A 12 -1.45 13.05 7.90
N ALA A 13 -2.48 13.06 8.75
CA ALA A 13 -2.64 14.05 9.82
C ALA A 13 -1.66 13.85 10.98
N ASN A 14 -1.30 12.61 11.31
CA ASN A 14 -0.46 12.28 12.47
C ASN A 14 1.02 12.04 12.14
N ARG A 15 1.38 11.99 10.85
CA ARG A 15 2.77 11.75 10.46
C ARG A 15 3.64 12.95 10.86
N PRO A 16 4.75 12.75 11.59
CA PRO A 16 5.71 13.81 11.87
C PRO A 16 6.27 14.36 10.55
N GLY A 17 6.19 15.67 10.37
CA GLY A 17 6.83 16.39 9.27
C GLY A 17 8.13 17.05 9.74
N GLY A 18 9.15 17.03 8.90
CA GLY A 18 10.42 17.71 9.15
C GLY A 18 10.89 18.55 7.95
N PRO A 19 11.90 19.42 8.14
CA PRO A 19 12.44 20.27 7.08
C PRO A 19 13.09 19.51 5.91
N LEU A 20 13.27 18.19 6.03
CA LEU A 20 13.82 17.31 4.99
C LEU A 20 12.72 16.51 4.25
N ASP A 21 11.45 16.65 4.61
CA ASP A 21 10.36 15.95 3.93
C ASP A 21 9.99 16.64 2.62
N SER A 22 9.89 15.84 1.56
CA SER A 22 9.31 16.30 0.30
C SER A 22 7.80 16.00 0.28
N PRO A 23 6.93 16.95 -0.09
CA PRO A 23 5.49 16.72 -0.24
C PRO A 23 5.14 15.49 -1.09
N ALA A 24 5.89 15.25 -2.17
CA ALA A 24 5.68 14.09 -3.05
C ALA A 24 5.86 12.73 -2.34
N LYS A 25 6.84 12.61 -1.43
CA LYS A 25 7.02 11.40 -0.61
C LYS A 25 5.91 11.25 0.44
N LEU A 26 5.38 12.36 0.96
CA LEU A 26 4.27 12.35 1.92
C LEU A 26 2.99 11.81 1.27
N ASP A 27 2.65 12.33 0.08
CA ASP A 27 1.45 11.91 -0.64
C ASP A 27 1.58 10.46 -1.16
N GLY A 28 2.79 10.01 -1.52
CA GLY A 28 3.03 8.62 -1.95
C GLY A 28 2.68 7.58 -0.88
N ALA A 29 3.16 7.76 0.35
CA ALA A 29 2.87 6.83 1.45
C ALA A 29 1.38 6.84 1.86
N ALA A 30 0.73 8.01 1.79
CA ALA A 30 -0.70 8.11 2.02
C ALA A 30 -1.51 7.39 0.93
N LEU A 31 -1.08 7.50 -0.34
CA LEU A 31 -1.69 6.81 -1.47
C LEU A 31 -1.54 5.28 -1.34
N GLU A 32 -0.34 4.79 -1.00
CA GLU A 32 -0.14 3.36 -0.69
C GLU A 32 -1.10 2.89 0.41
N GLY A 33 -1.26 3.66 1.49
CA GLY A 33 -2.19 3.34 2.57
C GLY A 33 -3.64 3.29 2.12
N LEU A 34 -4.07 4.21 1.25
CA LEU A 34 -5.40 4.20 0.65
C LEU A 34 -5.61 2.94 -0.19
N VAL A 35 -4.64 2.56 -1.02
CA VAL A 35 -4.70 1.33 -1.82
C VAL A 35 -4.75 0.09 -0.92
N ALA A 36 -3.96 0.06 0.15
CA ALA A 36 -3.95 -1.05 1.11
C ALA A 36 -5.33 -1.26 1.74
N GLN A 37 -6.02 -0.19 2.12
CA GLN A 37 -7.37 -0.25 2.69
C GLN A 37 -8.39 -0.83 1.69
N HIS A 38 -8.33 -0.40 0.44
CA HIS A 38 -9.21 -0.91 -0.61
C HIS A 38 -8.94 -2.38 -0.92
N LEU A 39 -7.66 -2.79 -1.01
CA LEU A 39 -7.31 -4.19 -1.26
C LEU A 39 -7.72 -5.10 -0.11
N ARG A 40 -7.59 -4.66 1.14
CA ARG A 40 -8.09 -5.42 2.31
C ARG A 40 -9.60 -5.60 2.25
N ALA A 41 -10.34 -4.52 2.04
CA ALA A 41 -11.78 -4.58 1.88
C ALA A 41 -12.17 -5.52 0.72
N TRP A 42 -11.52 -5.39 -0.43
CA TRP A 42 -11.77 -6.28 -1.56
C TRP A 42 -11.56 -7.75 -1.19
N CYS A 43 -10.44 -8.09 -0.53
CA CYS A 43 -10.18 -9.46 -0.07
C CYS A 43 -11.28 -9.98 0.87
N ASP A 44 -11.80 -9.14 1.77
CA ASP A 44 -12.86 -9.49 2.72
C ASP A 44 -14.22 -9.67 2.02
N TYR A 45 -14.48 -8.92 0.94
CA TYR A 45 -15.75 -8.93 0.22
C TYR A 45 -15.80 -9.90 -0.97
N THR A 46 -14.67 -10.45 -1.43
CA THR A 46 -14.66 -11.40 -2.55
C THR A 46 -14.73 -12.86 -2.10
N ALA A 47 -15.46 -13.65 -2.88
CA ALA A 47 -15.31 -15.09 -2.84
C ALA A 47 -13.92 -15.48 -3.41
N GLY A 48 -13.20 -16.37 -2.75
CA GLY A 48 -11.91 -16.87 -3.23
C GLY A 48 -10.77 -16.83 -2.21
N ARG A 49 -11.05 -16.65 -0.92
CA ARG A 49 -10.07 -16.71 0.18
C ARG A 49 -8.84 -15.84 -0.06
N HIS A 50 -9.05 -14.67 -0.65
CA HIS A 50 -7.98 -13.73 -0.96
C HIS A 50 -7.39 -13.15 0.32
N GLN A 51 -6.07 -12.98 0.32
CA GLN A 51 -5.35 -12.34 1.41
C GLN A 51 -4.33 -11.35 0.84
N LEU A 52 -4.13 -10.26 1.58
CA LEU A 52 -3.16 -9.23 1.27
C LEU A 52 -1.83 -9.54 1.97
N HIS A 53 -0.75 -9.62 1.20
CA HIS A 53 0.60 -9.90 1.66
C HIS A 53 1.58 -8.81 1.22
N TYR A 54 2.76 -8.82 1.86
CA TYR A 54 3.91 -7.98 1.53
C TYR A 54 5.09 -8.88 1.19
N TRP A 55 5.86 -8.53 0.17
CA TRP A 55 6.97 -9.37 -0.28
C TRP A 55 8.18 -8.55 -0.73
N GLN A 56 9.36 -9.04 -0.35
CA GLN A 56 10.65 -8.50 -0.79
C GLN A 56 11.68 -9.64 -0.92
N THR A 57 12.63 -9.51 -1.83
CA THR A 57 13.78 -10.41 -1.93
C THR A 57 14.84 -10.09 -0.89
N ARG A 58 15.79 -11.01 -0.67
CA ARG A 58 17.00 -10.73 0.13
C ARG A 58 17.85 -9.62 -0.47
N SER A 59 17.80 -9.45 -1.80
CA SER A 59 18.50 -8.38 -2.53
C SER A 59 17.70 -7.07 -2.61
N GLN A 60 16.68 -6.88 -1.75
CA GLN A 60 15.90 -5.64 -1.62
C GLN A 60 15.07 -5.26 -2.85
N VAL A 61 14.67 -6.24 -3.67
CA VAL A 61 13.64 -6.03 -4.69
C VAL A 61 12.28 -6.24 -4.03
N GLU A 62 11.42 -5.24 -4.08
CA GLU A 62 10.15 -5.19 -3.35
C GLU A 62 8.97 -4.96 -4.31
N VAL A 63 7.80 -5.43 -3.90
CA VAL A 63 6.49 -5.04 -4.47
C VAL A 63 5.63 -4.55 -3.32
N ASP A 64 4.83 -3.50 -3.55
CA ASP A 64 4.01 -2.90 -2.49
C ASP A 64 3.00 -3.86 -1.88
N PHE A 65 2.28 -4.61 -2.71
CA PHE A 65 1.27 -5.56 -2.27
C PHE A 65 1.24 -6.81 -3.13
N VAL A 66 0.93 -7.95 -2.50
CA VAL A 66 0.58 -9.19 -3.18
C VAL A 66 -0.80 -9.61 -2.73
N VAL A 67 -1.75 -9.73 -3.66
CA VAL A 67 -3.04 -10.37 -3.41
C VAL A 67 -2.93 -11.82 -3.85
N TYR A 68 -3.16 -12.75 -2.92
CA TYR A 68 -3.10 -14.17 -3.21
C TYR A 68 -4.39 -14.86 -2.75
N GLY A 69 -4.96 -15.69 -3.60
CA GLY A 69 -6.17 -16.45 -3.31
C GLY A 69 -6.51 -17.40 -4.45
N ASP A 70 -7.73 -17.93 -4.43
CA ASP A 70 -8.20 -18.94 -5.38
C ASP A 70 -8.19 -18.47 -6.83
N SER A 71 -8.29 -17.15 -7.06
CA SER A 71 -8.21 -16.59 -8.42
C SER A 71 -6.78 -16.41 -8.94
N GLY A 72 -5.76 -16.53 -8.08
CA GLY A 72 -4.35 -16.44 -8.47
C GLY A 72 -3.49 -15.57 -7.55
N LEU A 73 -2.33 -15.19 -8.07
CA LEU A 73 -1.32 -14.35 -7.42
C LEU A 73 -1.13 -13.06 -8.22
N TYR A 74 -1.39 -11.92 -7.59
CA TYR A 74 -1.35 -10.61 -8.23
C TYR A 74 -0.40 -9.69 -7.46
N ALA A 75 0.63 -9.18 -8.14
CA ALA A 75 1.53 -8.16 -7.62
C ALA A 75 1.00 -6.77 -8.00
N VAL A 76 0.95 -5.86 -7.03
CA VAL A 76 0.49 -4.49 -7.21
C VAL A 76 1.61 -3.54 -6.78
N GLU A 77 1.96 -2.63 -7.67
CA GLU A 77 2.92 -1.54 -7.44
C GLU A 77 2.15 -0.23 -7.51
N VAL A 78 2.28 0.63 -6.50
CA VAL A 78 1.57 1.89 -6.40
C VAL A 78 2.49 3.03 -6.80
N LYS A 79 2.07 3.81 -7.80
CA LYS A 79 2.84 4.97 -8.26
C LYS A 79 1.98 6.23 -8.20
N SER A 80 2.42 7.19 -7.39
CA SER A 80 1.89 8.55 -7.44
C SER A 80 2.55 9.29 -8.61
N SER A 81 1.85 9.43 -9.73
CA SER A 81 2.33 10.26 -10.84
C SER A 81 1.92 11.72 -10.65
N ARG A 82 2.83 12.65 -10.94
CA ARG A 82 2.47 13.85 -11.70
C ARG A 82 2.86 13.57 -13.14
N GLN A 83 2.04 12.82 -13.88
CA GLN A 83 2.13 12.87 -15.33
C GLN A 83 1.15 13.93 -15.81
N LEU A 84 1.69 15.14 -15.96
CA LEU A 84 1.40 16.02 -17.09
C LEU A 84 2.75 16.40 -17.71
#